data_AF-A0ABD2Q0X3-F1
#
_entry.id   AF-A0ABD2Q0X3-F1
#
_cell.length_a   1.000
_cell.length_b   1.000
_cell.length_c   1.000
_cell.angle_alpha   90.00
_cell.angle_beta   90.00
_cell.angle_gamma   90.00
#
_symmetry.space_group_name_H-M   'P 1'
#
loop_
_entity.id
_entity.type
_entity.pdbx_description
1 polymer ?
#
loop_
_entity_poly.entity_id
_entity_poly.type
_entity_poly.pdbx_seq_one_letter_code
_entity_poly.pdbx_strand_id
1 'polypeptide(L)'
;MVRPFSMQMSLDEREIVYSMLEDILSSAYRKSLGLCLIATGGSALGSFRHHDFIPWDDDFDLGLNKSCEGEFVQVLESLQPELAFRRWAGWKIKVFRADGMQTNIGNYSWNWPYIDIALFETNATHRTEIPTSYNRQYSYPLSGVFPLLYRPFGRLWLPTPFNIHENLIVDYGPTDQCYMSGYSHILEGAGVSGKQPCRSLASKYAFVRRTLVGPIEGAEPKLVWVKETLFLATDNDSSSFKAIHSLILPAHIATVTVEPFSLYQNL
;
A
#
# COMPACT_ATOMS: atom_id res chain seq x y z
N MET A 1 2.42 25.77 9.52
CA MET A 1 1.53 25.12 8.53
C MET A 1 2.30 23.99 7.88
N VAL A 2 1.80 22.76 7.99
CA VAL A 2 2.30 21.62 7.23
C VAL A 2 2.06 21.92 5.75
N ARG A 3 3.09 21.76 4.91
CA ARG A 3 2.95 22.01 3.46
C ARG A 3 2.44 20.73 2.81
N PRO A 4 1.57 20.80 1.79
CA PRO A 4 1.19 19.62 1.02
C PRO A 4 2.44 18.87 0.55
N PHE A 5 2.38 17.54 0.55
CA PHE A 5 3.48 16.68 0.13
C PHE A 5 4.76 16.81 0.97
N SER A 6 4.69 17.29 2.22
CA SER A 6 5.74 17.03 3.22
C SER A 6 5.61 15.61 3.77
N MET A 7 6.70 15.06 4.29
CA MET A 7 6.61 13.80 5.02
C MET A 7 5.67 13.97 6.22
N GLN A 8 4.72 13.05 6.37
CA GLN A 8 3.75 13.10 7.49
C GLN A 8 4.21 12.24 8.67
N MET A 9 4.86 11.11 8.40
CA MET A 9 5.45 10.26 9.42
C MET A 9 6.96 10.47 9.53
N SER A 10 7.44 10.59 10.76
CA SER A 10 8.85 10.47 11.12
C SER A 10 9.35 9.03 10.93
N LEU A 11 10.67 8.84 11.01
CA LEU A 11 11.27 7.50 10.90
C LEU A 11 10.85 6.58 12.06
N ASP A 12 10.73 7.12 13.28
CA ASP A 12 10.31 6.34 14.45
C ASP A 12 8.84 5.91 14.35
N GLU A 13 7.97 6.79 13.84
CA GLU A 13 6.56 6.46 13.58
C GLU A 13 6.41 5.41 12.49
N ARG A 14 7.22 5.48 11.42
CA ARG A 14 7.26 4.41 10.40
C ARG A 14 7.78 3.11 10.97
N GLU A 15 8.79 3.14 11.83
CA GLU A 15 9.34 1.92 12.46
C GLU A 15 8.30 1.24 13.36
N ILE A 16 7.46 2.02 14.05
CA ILE A 16 6.30 1.47 14.78
C ILE A 16 5.38 0.69 13.83
N VAL A 17 5.02 1.25 12.68
CA VAL A 17 4.18 0.54 11.69
C VAL A 17 4.88 -0.68 11.12
N TYR A 18 6.18 -0.59 10.82
CA TYR A 18 6.97 -1.73 10.34
C TYR A 18 6.96 -2.89 11.35
N SER A 19 7.23 -2.61 12.63
CA SER A 19 7.19 -3.63 13.69
C SER A 19 5.79 -4.27 13.81
N MET A 20 4.73 -3.47 13.78
CA MET A 20 3.36 -4.01 13.82
C MET A 20 3.07 -4.90 12.61
N LEU A 21 3.49 -4.50 11.41
CA LEU A 21 3.31 -5.29 10.19
C LEU A 21 4.07 -6.61 10.26
N GLU A 22 5.29 -6.64 10.80
CA GLU A 22 6.04 -7.89 10.97
C GLU A 22 5.32 -8.87 11.89
N ASP A 23 4.85 -8.40 13.04
CA ASP A 23 4.14 -9.23 14.01
C ASP A 23 2.84 -9.77 13.42
N ILE A 24 2.06 -8.91 12.74
CA ILE A 24 0.79 -9.28 12.11
C ILE A 24 1.02 -10.28 10.97
N LEU A 25 1.91 -9.96 10.02
CA LEU A 25 2.16 -10.79 8.85
C LEU A 25 2.76 -12.13 9.24
N SER A 26 3.81 -12.14 10.08
CA SER A 26 4.45 -13.39 10.52
C SER A 26 3.47 -14.31 11.27
N SER A 27 2.60 -13.75 12.10
CA SER A 27 1.60 -14.52 12.85
C SER A 27 0.47 -15.02 11.95
N ALA A 28 0.04 -14.21 10.97
CA ALA A 28 -0.90 -14.64 9.94
C ALA A 28 -0.32 -15.78 9.08
N TYR A 29 0.94 -15.71 8.66
CA TYR A 29 1.59 -16.80 7.91
C TYR A 29 1.67 -18.09 8.71
N ARG A 30 2.02 -18.02 10.01
CA ARG A 30 2.04 -19.20 10.90
C ARG A 30 0.67 -19.86 11.04
N LYS A 31 -0.41 -19.12 10.81
CA LYS A 31 -1.80 -19.61 10.80
C LYS A 31 -2.33 -19.91 9.40
N SER A 32 -1.48 -19.92 8.37
CA SER A 32 -1.88 -20.13 6.96
C SER A 32 -2.84 -19.07 6.41
N LEU A 33 -2.85 -17.87 6.98
CA LEU A 33 -3.68 -16.74 6.57
C LEU A 33 -2.98 -15.78 5.60
N GLY A 34 -1.80 -16.16 5.09
CA GLY A 34 -1.00 -15.32 4.21
C GLY A 34 -1.72 -14.85 2.93
N LEU A 35 -2.63 -15.68 2.41
CA LEU A 35 -3.43 -15.37 1.22
C LEU A 35 -4.71 -14.58 1.54
N CYS A 36 -5.02 -14.38 2.82
CA CYS A 36 -6.17 -13.60 3.26
C CYS A 36 -5.88 -12.10 3.33
N LEU A 37 -4.59 -11.71 3.34
CA LEU A 37 -4.14 -10.33 3.46
C LEU A 37 -3.60 -9.83 2.13
N ILE A 38 -3.90 -8.58 1.81
CA ILE A 38 -3.43 -7.92 0.59
C ILE A 38 -3.20 -6.43 0.88
N ALA A 39 -2.09 -5.86 0.45
CA ALA A 39 -1.90 -4.41 0.53
C ALA A 39 -2.87 -3.71 -0.43
N THR A 40 -3.46 -2.60 0.04
CA THR A 40 -4.48 -1.83 -0.71
C THR A 40 -4.15 -0.35 -0.71
N GLY A 41 -4.87 0.43 -1.53
CA GLY A 41 -4.83 1.89 -1.49
C GLY A 41 -3.42 2.49 -1.52
N GLY A 42 -3.16 3.42 -0.59
CA GLY A 42 -1.89 4.15 -0.48
C GLY A 42 -0.69 3.23 -0.23
N SER A 43 -0.90 2.14 0.51
CA SER A 43 0.14 1.15 0.81
C SER A 43 0.55 0.33 -0.43
N ALA A 44 -0.42 -0.13 -1.22
CA ALA A 44 -0.15 -0.79 -2.50
C ALA A 44 0.55 0.17 -3.48
N LEU A 45 0.08 1.42 -3.55
CA LEU A 45 0.66 2.44 -4.40
C LEU A 45 2.09 2.81 -3.96
N GLY A 46 2.36 2.87 -2.66
CA GLY A 46 3.69 3.07 -2.09
C GLY A 46 4.66 1.97 -2.49
N SER A 47 4.27 0.70 -2.31
CA SER A 47 5.06 -0.45 -2.77
C SER A 47 5.33 -0.40 -4.28
N PHE A 48 4.34 0.02 -5.07
CA PHE A 48 4.49 0.15 -6.52
C PHE A 48 5.38 1.33 -6.93
N ARG A 49 5.24 2.50 -6.31
CA ARG A 49 5.83 3.74 -6.81
C ARG A 49 7.12 4.15 -6.10
N HIS A 50 7.30 3.75 -4.85
CA HIS A 50 8.36 4.23 -3.97
C HIS A 50 9.18 3.10 -3.31
N HIS A 51 8.75 1.83 -3.48
CA HIS A 51 9.26 0.69 -2.70
C HIS A 51 9.15 0.88 -1.17
N ASP A 52 8.26 1.76 -0.70
CA ASP A 52 8.10 2.17 0.70
C ASP A 52 6.77 2.94 0.81
N PHE A 53 6.44 3.52 1.96
CA PHE A 53 5.35 4.48 2.11
C PHE A 53 5.40 5.57 1.04
N ILE A 54 4.23 5.99 0.57
CA ILE A 54 4.13 7.29 -0.10
C ILE A 54 4.66 8.33 0.90
N PRO A 55 5.59 9.22 0.50
CA PRO A 55 6.26 10.09 1.45
C PRO A 55 5.30 10.91 2.33
N TRP A 56 4.15 11.28 1.78
CA TRP A 56 3.11 12.08 2.44
C TRP A 56 1.86 11.28 2.87
N ASP A 57 1.91 9.95 2.89
CA ASP A 57 0.91 9.13 3.60
C ASP A 57 1.17 9.17 5.11
N ASP A 58 0.11 9.01 5.90
CA ASP A 58 0.13 9.02 7.35
C ASP A 58 -0.46 7.76 8.02
N ASP A 59 -0.74 6.71 7.25
CA ASP A 59 -1.23 5.41 7.71
C ASP A 59 -0.80 4.24 6.80
N PHE A 60 -1.29 3.04 7.09
CA PHE A 60 -1.05 1.84 6.30
C PHE A 60 -2.34 1.02 6.17
N ASP A 61 -2.63 0.54 4.96
CA ASP A 61 -3.86 -0.17 4.61
C ASP A 61 -3.59 -1.64 4.20
N LEU A 62 -4.35 -2.54 4.81
CA LEU A 62 -4.51 -3.93 4.37
C LEU A 62 -5.98 -4.22 4.03
N GLY A 63 -6.20 -5.03 3.00
CA GLY A 63 -7.41 -5.78 2.79
C GLY A 63 -7.35 -7.13 3.51
N LEU A 64 -8.44 -7.52 4.17
CA LEU A 64 -8.63 -8.85 4.75
C LEU A 64 -9.85 -9.54 4.13
N ASN A 65 -9.67 -10.77 3.64
CA ASN A 65 -10.80 -11.57 3.17
C ASN A 65 -11.74 -11.86 4.35
N LYS A 66 -13.01 -11.48 4.21
CA LYS A 66 -14.05 -11.63 5.24
C LYS A 66 -14.16 -13.07 5.75
N SER A 67 -13.96 -14.06 4.88
CA SER A 67 -13.98 -15.48 5.26
C SER A 67 -12.88 -15.86 6.27
N CYS A 68 -11.78 -15.10 6.32
CA CYS A 68 -10.67 -15.32 7.24
C CYS A 68 -10.76 -14.48 8.52
N GLU A 69 -11.79 -13.62 8.69
CA GLU A 69 -11.83 -12.65 9.79
C GLU A 69 -11.76 -13.34 11.16
N GLY A 70 -12.48 -14.43 11.36
CA GLY A 70 -12.51 -15.15 12.64
C GLY A 70 -11.13 -15.65 13.07
N GLU A 71 -10.37 -16.25 12.15
CA GLU A 71 -9.01 -16.74 12.42
C GLU A 71 -8.01 -15.59 12.54
N PHE A 72 -8.18 -14.53 11.75
CA PHE A 72 -7.32 -13.35 11.83
C PHE A 72 -7.51 -12.59 13.14
N VAL A 73 -8.72 -12.56 13.70
CA VAL A 73 -8.96 -11.97 15.02
C VAL A 73 -8.22 -12.75 16.11
N GLN A 74 -8.17 -14.08 16.03
CA GLN A 74 -7.36 -14.88 16.95
C GLN A 74 -5.85 -14.58 16.82
N VAL A 75 -5.38 -14.24 15.61
CA VAL A 75 -4.01 -13.74 15.42
C VAL A 75 -3.83 -12.43 16.18
N LEU A 76 -4.72 -11.45 16.03
CA LEU A 76 -4.62 -10.17 16.73
C LEU A 76 -4.74 -10.32 18.25
N GLU A 77 -5.59 -11.22 18.74
CA GLU A 77 -5.70 -11.54 20.17
C GLU A 77 -4.39 -12.15 20.72
N SER A 78 -3.69 -12.95 19.92
CA SER A 78 -2.39 -13.52 20.33
C SER A 78 -1.24 -12.50 20.38
N LEU A 79 -1.44 -11.30 19.81
CA LEU A 79 -0.48 -10.19 19.82
C LEU A 79 -0.77 -9.18 20.95
N GLN A 80 -1.72 -9.49 21.84
CA GLN A 80 -1.93 -8.73 23.08
C GLN A 80 -0.96 -9.20 24.18
N PRO A 81 -0.54 -8.29 25.10
CA PRO A 81 -1.02 -6.90 25.25
C PRO A 81 -0.28 -5.86 24.39
N GLU A 82 0.73 -6.23 23.62
CA GLU A 82 1.59 -5.30 22.88
C GLU A 82 0.79 -4.52 21.82
N LEU A 83 -0.06 -5.22 21.06
CA LEU A 83 -0.97 -4.64 20.09
C LEU A 83 -2.40 -4.67 20.60
N ALA A 84 -3.12 -3.57 20.40
CA ALA A 84 -4.55 -3.48 20.59
C ALA A 84 -5.25 -3.35 19.22
N PHE A 85 -6.52 -3.77 19.16
CA PHE A 85 -7.33 -3.56 17.97
C PHE A 85 -8.75 -3.14 18.32
N ARG A 86 -9.38 -2.40 17.40
CA ARG A 86 -10.78 -1.95 17.50
C ARG A 86 -11.51 -2.17 16.18
N ARG A 87 -12.74 -2.66 16.27
CA ARG A 87 -13.65 -2.69 15.12
C ARG A 87 -14.27 -1.33 14.93
N TRP A 88 -14.37 -0.90 13.69
CA TRP A 88 -15.04 0.32 13.28
C TRP A 88 -16.00 0.04 12.13
N ALA A 89 -17.23 0.56 12.26
CA ALA A 89 -18.29 0.44 11.26
C ALA A 89 -18.64 -0.99 10.79
N GLY A 90 -18.18 -2.04 11.48
CA GLY A 90 -18.43 -3.45 11.16
C GLY A 90 -17.57 -4.04 10.03
N TRP A 91 -16.79 -3.21 9.33
CA TRP A 91 -15.98 -3.61 8.16
C TRP A 91 -14.52 -3.15 8.22
N LYS A 92 -14.13 -2.38 9.25
CA LYS A 92 -12.74 -1.97 9.48
C LYS A 92 -12.24 -2.51 10.81
N ILE A 93 -10.98 -2.94 10.84
CA ILE A 93 -10.23 -3.24 12.06
C ILE A 93 -9.03 -2.29 12.09
N LYS A 94 -8.94 -1.47 13.13
CA LYS A 94 -7.77 -0.64 13.43
C LYS A 94 -6.87 -1.38 14.37
N VAL A 95 -5.61 -1.60 14.00
CA VAL A 95 -4.58 -2.24 14.83
C VAL A 95 -3.51 -1.22 15.18
N PHE A 96 -3.15 -1.12 16.45
CA PHE A 96 -2.24 -0.09 16.96
C PHE A 96 -1.50 -0.60 18.19
N ARG A 97 -0.37 0.04 18.51
CA ARG A 97 0.35 -0.25 19.75
C ARG A 97 -0.48 0.16 20.97
N ALA A 98 -0.62 -0.74 21.94
CA ALA A 98 -1.37 -0.46 23.17
C ALA A 98 -0.71 0.63 24.02
N ASP A 99 0.61 0.74 23.97
CA ASP A 99 1.42 1.76 24.64
C ASP A 99 1.65 3.03 23.79
N GLY A 100 1.05 3.11 22.60
CA GLY A 100 1.22 4.21 21.65
C GLY A 100 0.65 5.55 22.12
N MET A 101 1.06 6.63 21.46
CA MET A 101 0.51 7.96 21.72
C MET A 101 -0.89 8.10 21.11
N GLN A 102 -1.84 8.60 21.90
CA GLN A 102 -3.11 9.08 21.40
C GLN A 102 -2.94 10.55 20.97
N THR A 103 -2.40 10.80 19.78
CA THR A 103 -2.15 12.16 19.29
C THR A 103 -3.45 12.86 18.90
N ASN A 104 -4.05 13.69 19.75
CA ASN A 104 -5.21 14.53 19.38
C ASN A 104 -6.45 13.79 18.82
N ILE A 105 -6.55 12.47 19.06
CA ILE A 105 -7.54 11.57 18.45
C ILE A 105 -8.91 11.64 19.17
N GLY A 106 -9.28 12.82 19.71
CA GLY A 106 -10.60 13.09 20.30
C GLY A 106 -11.21 11.96 21.15
N ASN A 107 -12.46 11.60 20.84
CA ASN A 107 -13.24 10.53 21.47
C ASN A 107 -12.98 9.13 20.88
N TYR A 108 -11.94 8.96 20.05
CA TYR A 108 -11.67 7.67 19.42
C TYR A 108 -10.90 6.74 20.36
N SER A 109 -11.06 5.44 20.18
CA SER A 109 -10.56 4.42 21.12
C SER A 109 -9.27 3.71 20.65
N TRP A 110 -8.52 4.36 19.75
CA TRP A 110 -7.29 3.85 19.16
C TRP A 110 -6.17 4.89 19.17
N ASN A 111 -4.93 4.41 19.19
CA ASN A 111 -3.71 5.21 19.12
C ASN A 111 -3.22 5.34 17.68
N TRP A 112 -2.41 6.36 17.40
CA TRP A 112 -1.70 6.53 16.13
C TRP A 112 -0.18 6.42 16.38
N PRO A 113 0.62 5.84 15.48
CA PRO A 113 0.26 5.20 14.21
C PRO A 113 -0.59 3.93 14.34
N TYR A 114 -1.42 3.67 13.33
CA TYR A 114 -2.23 2.45 13.23
C TYR A 114 -2.16 1.84 11.83
N ILE A 115 -2.54 0.57 11.75
CA ILE A 115 -2.81 -0.15 10.50
C ILE A 115 -4.31 -0.28 10.37
N ASP A 116 -4.83 0.17 9.23
CA ASP A 116 -6.21 0.04 8.85
C ASP A 116 -6.41 -1.24 8.04
N ILE A 117 -7.30 -2.12 8.53
CA ILE A 117 -7.59 -3.40 7.88
C ILE A 117 -9.05 -3.40 7.43
N ALA A 118 -9.28 -3.23 6.13
CA ALA A 118 -10.60 -3.20 5.52
C ALA A 118 -11.02 -4.60 5.06
N LEU A 119 -12.25 -5.00 5.39
CA LEU A 119 -12.79 -6.29 4.95
C LEU A 119 -13.18 -6.25 3.48
N PHE A 120 -12.90 -7.33 2.77
CA PHE A 120 -13.37 -7.57 1.40
C PHE A 120 -14.02 -8.95 1.28
N GLU A 121 -14.91 -9.10 0.31
CA GLU A 121 -15.52 -10.36 -0.06
C GLU A 121 -15.07 -10.78 -1.46
N THR A 122 -15.14 -12.08 -1.73
CA THR A 122 -14.89 -12.64 -3.06
C THR A 122 -16.11 -13.41 -3.54
N ASN A 123 -16.51 -13.18 -4.78
CA ASN A 123 -17.46 -14.05 -5.48
C ASN A 123 -16.74 -14.83 -6.59
N ALA A 124 -17.46 -15.43 -7.53
CA ALA A 124 -16.85 -16.23 -8.60
C ALA A 124 -15.91 -15.44 -9.54
N THR A 125 -16.05 -14.12 -9.63
CA THR A 125 -15.35 -13.31 -10.63
C THR A 125 -14.61 -12.10 -10.05
N HIS A 126 -15.01 -11.60 -8.87
CA HIS A 126 -14.47 -10.38 -8.30
C HIS A 126 -14.14 -10.49 -6.81
N ARG A 127 -13.14 -9.70 -6.40
CA ARG A 127 -12.93 -9.22 -5.04
C ARG A 127 -13.60 -7.86 -4.90
N THR A 128 -14.38 -7.64 -3.85
CA THR A 128 -15.07 -6.36 -3.61
C THR A 128 -14.85 -5.91 -2.18
N GLU A 129 -14.44 -4.66 -1.99
CA GLU A 129 -14.34 -4.06 -0.67
C GLU A 129 -15.73 -3.86 -0.07
N ILE A 130 -15.91 -4.25 1.19
CA ILE A 130 -17.14 -4.02 1.94
C ILE A 130 -17.38 -2.52 2.18
N PRO A 131 -16.38 -1.71 2.59
CA PRO A 131 -16.59 -0.28 2.68
C PRO A 131 -16.87 0.38 1.33
N THR A 132 -17.67 1.43 1.39
CA THR A 132 -17.73 2.45 0.35
C THR A 132 -16.86 3.63 0.75
N SER A 133 -16.00 4.10 -0.16
CA SER A 133 -15.19 5.31 0.02
C SER A 133 -15.45 6.25 -1.16
N TYR A 134 -15.50 7.55 -0.90
CA TYR A 134 -15.76 8.57 -1.93
C TYR A 134 -17.01 8.29 -2.79
N ASN A 135 -18.09 7.81 -2.16
CA ASN A 135 -19.34 7.38 -2.82
C ASN A 135 -19.16 6.28 -3.88
N ARG A 136 -18.11 5.46 -3.74
CA ARG A 136 -17.79 4.37 -4.65
C ARG A 136 -17.55 3.07 -3.88
N GLN A 137 -17.98 1.96 -4.46
CA GLN A 137 -17.55 0.63 -4.05
C GLN A 137 -16.44 0.16 -4.99
N TYR A 138 -15.35 -0.36 -4.40
CA TYR A 138 -14.19 -0.82 -5.15
C TYR A 138 -14.30 -2.33 -5.38
N SER A 139 -14.19 -2.73 -6.65
CA SER A 139 -14.31 -4.12 -7.07
C SER A 139 -13.28 -4.43 -8.16
N TYR A 140 -12.64 -5.58 -8.05
CA TYR A 140 -11.47 -5.98 -8.82
C TYR A 140 -11.67 -7.39 -9.38
N PRO A 141 -11.38 -7.65 -10.67
CA PRO A 141 -11.43 -9.00 -11.22
C PRO A 141 -10.48 -9.94 -10.47
N LEU A 142 -10.93 -11.15 -10.11
CA LEU A 142 -10.09 -12.11 -9.40
C LEU A 142 -8.82 -12.48 -10.17
N SER A 143 -8.87 -12.50 -11.51
CA SER A 143 -7.69 -12.73 -12.36
C SER A 143 -6.64 -11.63 -12.29
N GLY A 144 -7.02 -10.42 -11.86
CA GLY A 144 -6.11 -9.31 -11.62
C GLY A 144 -5.62 -9.27 -10.16
N VAL A 145 -6.28 -10.00 -9.26
CA VAL A 145 -5.94 -10.06 -7.83
C VAL A 145 -5.07 -11.28 -7.52
N PHE A 146 -5.47 -12.47 -7.96
CA PHE A 146 -4.84 -13.73 -7.60
C PHE A 146 -4.14 -14.39 -8.81
N PRO A 147 -3.03 -15.14 -8.58
CA PRO A 147 -2.36 -15.33 -7.30
C PRO A 147 -1.68 -14.04 -6.79
N LEU A 148 -1.58 -13.86 -5.47
CA LEU A 148 -0.90 -12.69 -4.91
C LEU A 148 0.60 -12.72 -5.27
N LEU A 149 1.17 -11.56 -5.54
CA LEU A 149 2.61 -11.38 -5.71
C LEU A 149 3.19 -10.60 -4.54
N TYR A 150 4.44 -10.91 -4.18
CA TYR A 150 5.14 -10.17 -3.13
C TYR A 150 5.95 -9.04 -3.74
N ARG A 151 5.76 -7.83 -3.21
CA ARG A 151 6.46 -6.64 -3.68
C ARG A 151 7.21 -5.95 -2.53
N PRO A 152 8.33 -5.26 -2.84
CA PRO A 152 9.13 -4.58 -1.82
C PRO A 152 8.34 -3.43 -1.17
N PHE A 153 8.51 -3.29 0.15
CA PHE A 153 8.02 -2.16 0.94
C PHE A 153 8.95 -1.94 2.14
N GLY A 154 9.89 -1.01 2.00
CA GLY A 154 11.01 -0.80 2.90
C GLY A 154 11.78 -2.10 3.13
N ARG A 155 11.76 -2.58 4.37
CA ARG A 155 12.39 -3.85 4.78
C ARG A 155 11.50 -5.08 4.65
N LEU A 156 10.23 -4.91 4.27
CA LEU A 156 9.24 -5.97 4.17
C LEU A 156 8.92 -6.34 2.71
N TRP A 157 8.27 -7.49 2.56
CA TRP A 157 7.65 -7.93 1.32
C TRP A 157 6.15 -8.07 1.56
N LEU A 158 5.36 -7.28 0.86
CA LEU A 158 3.91 -7.24 1.04
C LEU A 158 3.19 -8.12 0.02
N PRO A 159 2.13 -8.84 0.42
CA PRO A 159 1.23 -9.47 -0.53
C PRO A 159 0.46 -8.39 -1.30
N THR A 160 0.51 -8.44 -2.62
CA THR A 160 -0.12 -7.47 -3.53
C THR A 160 -0.90 -8.18 -4.64
N PRO A 161 -1.84 -7.49 -5.31
CA PRO A 161 -2.55 -8.07 -6.44
C PRO A 161 -1.61 -8.56 -7.54
N PHE A 162 -1.97 -9.66 -8.21
CA PHE A 162 -1.25 -10.21 -9.35
C PHE A 162 -0.93 -9.14 -10.40
N ASN A 163 -1.96 -8.38 -10.80
CA ASN A 163 -1.86 -7.23 -11.66
C ASN A 163 -2.11 -5.94 -10.84
N ILE A 164 -1.12 -5.58 -10.02
CA ILE A 164 -1.18 -4.38 -9.17
C ILE A 164 -1.51 -3.11 -9.96
N HIS A 165 -1.05 -2.98 -11.21
CA HIS A 165 -1.34 -1.79 -12.03
C HIS A 165 -2.83 -1.66 -12.34
N GLU A 166 -3.50 -2.75 -12.75
CA GLU A 166 -4.95 -2.76 -12.98
C GLU A 166 -5.75 -2.41 -11.72
N ASN A 167 -5.32 -2.88 -10.55
CA ASN A 167 -5.96 -2.55 -9.28
C ASN A 167 -5.78 -1.05 -8.96
N LEU A 168 -4.58 -0.51 -9.14
CA LEU A 168 -4.32 0.92 -8.95
C LEU A 168 -5.09 1.81 -9.95
N ILE A 169 -5.37 1.32 -11.16
CA ILE A 169 -6.25 2.01 -12.12
C ILE A 169 -7.69 2.04 -11.62
N VAL A 170 -8.18 0.96 -11.00
CA VAL A 170 -9.50 0.97 -10.36
C VAL A 170 -9.52 2.01 -9.24
N ASP A 171 -8.47 2.10 -8.43
CA ASP A 171 -8.41 2.99 -7.26
C ASP A 171 -8.30 4.47 -7.62
N TYR A 172 -7.35 4.80 -8.49
CA TYR A 172 -6.93 6.19 -8.77
C TYR A 172 -7.29 6.68 -10.18
N GLY A 173 -7.69 5.78 -11.07
CA GLY A 173 -7.78 6.04 -12.50
C GLY A 173 -6.42 6.20 -13.17
N PRO A 174 -6.38 6.27 -14.51
CA PRO A 174 -5.16 6.61 -15.24
C PRO A 174 -4.81 8.09 -14.97
N THR A 175 -3.66 8.33 -14.34
CA THR A 175 -3.25 9.68 -13.93
C THR A 175 -1.74 9.83 -13.80
N ASP A 176 -1.23 11.02 -14.07
CA ASP A 176 0.14 11.46 -13.77
C ASP A 176 0.20 12.37 -12.53
N GLN A 177 -0.92 12.50 -11.81
CA GLN A 177 -1.05 13.38 -10.67
C GLN A 177 -0.79 12.64 -9.37
N CYS A 178 0.03 13.24 -8.52
CA CYS A 178 0.20 12.84 -7.14
C CYS A 178 -0.85 13.57 -6.30
N TYR A 179 -1.55 12.81 -5.47
CA TYR A 179 -2.66 13.28 -4.65
C TYR A 179 -2.32 13.07 -3.18
N MET A 180 -2.73 14.03 -2.36
CA MET A 180 -2.74 13.97 -0.90
C MET A 180 -4.17 14.23 -0.45
N SER A 181 -4.78 13.24 0.21
CA SER A 181 -6.13 13.33 0.75
C SER A 181 -6.22 14.47 1.77
N GLY A 182 -7.40 15.11 1.85
CA GLY A 182 -7.68 16.10 2.89
C GLY A 182 -8.03 15.49 4.24
N TYR A 183 -8.08 14.17 4.35
CA TYR A 183 -8.25 13.46 5.62
C TYR A 183 -6.87 13.15 6.21
N SER A 184 -6.67 13.47 7.48
CA SER A 184 -5.46 13.11 8.22
C SER A 184 -5.80 12.07 9.28
N HIS A 185 -5.13 10.94 9.20
CA HIS A 185 -5.22 9.84 10.16
C HIS A 185 -4.56 10.20 11.50
N ILE A 186 -3.58 11.11 11.48
CA ILE A 186 -2.96 11.69 12.69
C ILE A 186 -4.01 12.43 13.54
N LEU A 187 -4.94 13.14 12.89
CA LEU A 187 -5.95 13.97 13.56
C LEU A 187 -7.34 13.31 13.62
N GLU A 188 -7.53 12.16 12.95
CA GLU A 188 -8.85 11.58 12.65
C GLU A 188 -9.85 12.62 12.12
N GLY A 189 -9.39 13.47 11.19
CA GLY A 189 -10.15 14.65 10.78
C GLY A 189 -9.55 15.39 9.59
N ALA A 190 -9.91 16.66 9.44
CA ALA A 190 -9.46 17.48 8.34
C ALA A 190 -7.95 17.79 8.45
N GLY A 191 -7.22 17.51 7.38
CA GLY A 191 -5.82 17.79 7.19
C GLY A 191 -5.55 18.64 5.94
N VAL A 192 -4.29 18.65 5.52
CA VAL A 192 -3.85 19.38 4.33
C VAL A 192 -4.06 18.49 3.10
N SER A 193 -4.78 18.98 2.10
CA SER A 193 -4.92 18.30 0.81
C SER A 193 -4.01 18.89 -0.26
N GLY A 194 -3.68 18.12 -1.29
CA GLY A 194 -2.92 18.63 -2.43
C GLY A 194 -3.05 17.77 -3.67
N LYS A 195 -2.86 18.38 -4.83
CA LYS A 195 -2.76 17.70 -6.12
C LYS A 195 -1.72 18.41 -6.99
N GLN A 196 -0.78 17.68 -7.55
CA GLN A 196 0.20 18.20 -8.50
C GLN A 196 0.75 17.06 -9.39
N PRO A 197 1.37 17.37 -10.54
CA PRO A 197 2.03 16.35 -11.35
C PRO A 197 3.07 15.59 -10.53
N CYS A 198 3.08 14.26 -10.54
CA CYS A 198 4.04 13.48 -9.77
C CYS A 198 5.49 13.80 -10.16
N ARG A 199 5.74 14.17 -11.43
CA ARG A 199 7.06 14.59 -11.90
C ARG A 199 7.61 15.81 -11.14
N SER A 200 6.77 16.73 -10.65
CA SER A 200 7.24 17.88 -9.87
C SER A 200 7.82 17.48 -8.50
N LEU A 201 7.60 16.24 -8.07
CA LEU A 201 8.11 15.68 -6.82
C LEU A 201 9.36 14.82 -7.03
N ALA A 202 9.80 14.59 -8.27
CA ALA A 202 10.86 13.65 -8.61
C ALA A 202 12.25 14.03 -8.07
N SER A 203 12.51 15.32 -7.86
CA SER A 203 13.77 15.80 -7.25
C SER A 203 13.77 15.72 -5.72
N LYS A 204 12.59 15.55 -5.12
CA LYS A 204 12.41 15.48 -3.66
C LYS A 204 12.23 14.04 -3.17
N TYR A 205 11.53 13.22 -3.95
CA TYR A 205 11.19 11.86 -3.59
C TYR A 205 11.52 10.90 -4.73
N ALA A 206 11.96 9.71 -4.36
CA ALA A 206 12.37 8.70 -5.32
C ALA A 206 11.17 7.96 -5.92
N PHE A 207 11.27 7.58 -7.18
CA PHE A 207 10.24 6.85 -7.93
C PHE A 207 10.82 5.56 -8.54
N VAL A 208 9.94 4.61 -8.83
CA VAL A 208 10.32 3.32 -9.42
C VAL A 208 10.23 3.39 -10.94
N ARG A 209 11.33 3.06 -11.61
CA ARG A 209 11.36 2.73 -13.04
C ARG A 209 11.45 1.24 -13.24
N ARG A 210 10.76 0.74 -14.27
CA ARG A 210 10.71 -0.68 -14.61
C ARG A 210 11.39 -0.94 -15.94
N THR A 211 12.04 -2.10 -16.06
CA THR A 211 12.60 -2.56 -17.33
C THR A 211 12.45 -4.07 -17.41
N LEU A 212 11.94 -4.57 -18.54
CA LEU A 212 11.83 -5.99 -18.80
C LEU A 212 13.22 -6.63 -18.79
N VAL A 213 13.37 -7.70 -18.01
CA VAL A 213 14.56 -8.56 -18.05
C VAL A 213 14.32 -9.73 -19.01
N GLY A 214 13.15 -10.36 -18.93
CA GLY A 214 12.77 -11.47 -19.81
C GLY A 214 11.63 -12.31 -19.26
N PRO A 215 11.22 -13.37 -19.98
CA PRO A 215 10.21 -14.31 -19.51
C PRO A 215 10.70 -15.13 -18.31
N ILE A 216 9.77 -15.66 -17.51
CA ILE A 216 10.08 -16.66 -16.48
C ILE A 216 9.76 -18.05 -17.06
N GLU A 217 10.77 -18.91 -17.14
CA GLU A 217 10.59 -20.26 -17.68
C GLU A 217 9.61 -21.09 -16.82
N GLY A 218 8.62 -21.70 -17.46
CA GLY A 218 7.60 -22.51 -16.78
C GLY A 218 6.56 -21.74 -15.97
N ALA A 219 6.55 -20.40 -16.01
CA ALA A 219 5.56 -19.58 -15.31
C ALA A 219 4.32 -19.25 -16.17
N GLU A 220 3.31 -18.65 -15.53
CA GLU A 220 2.17 -18.06 -16.23
C GLU A 220 2.64 -17.05 -17.30
N PRO A 221 2.07 -17.03 -18.52
CA PRO A 221 2.54 -16.18 -19.62
C PRO A 221 2.60 -14.68 -19.32
N LYS A 222 1.81 -14.21 -18.35
CA LYS A 222 1.75 -12.80 -17.94
C LYS A 222 2.80 -12.43 -16.89
N LEU A 223 3.52 -13.40 -16.32
CA LEU A 223 4.54 -13.18 -15.30
C LEU A 223 5.94 -13.15 -15.94
N VAL A 224 6.66 -12.06 -15.70
CA VAL A 224 7.99 -11.81 -16.28
C VAL A 224 8.99 -11.35 -15.24
N TRP A 225 10.29 -11.54 -15.50
CA TRP A 225 11.33 -10.91 -14.71
C TRP A 225 11.40 -9.42 -15.06
N VAL A 226 11.25 -8.56 -14.05
CA VAL A 226 11.35 -7.11 -14.18
C VAL A 226 12.45 -6.59 -13.27
N LYS A 227 13.29 -5.71 -13.80
CA LYS A 227 14.20 -4.89 -13.01
C LYS A 227 13.46 -3.63 -12.58
N GLU A 228 13.22 -3.49 -11.28
CA GLU A 228 12.71 -2.27 -10.69
C GLU A 228 13.88 -1.47 -10.10
N THR A 229 14.09 -0.24 -10.59
CA THR A 229 15.11 0.68 -10.10
C THR A 229 14.42 1.84 -9.40
N LEU A 230 14.67 2.00 -8.11
CA LEU A 230 14.29 3.20 -7.38
C LEU A 230 15.32 4.30 -7.68
N PHE A 231 14.86 5.45 -8.14
CA PHE A 231 15.73 6.55 -8.54
C PHE A 231 15.20 7.90 -8.05
N LEU A 232 16.12 8.84 -7.83
CA LEU A 232 15.83 10.24 -7.50
C LEU A 232 16.28 11.12 -8.66
N ALA A 233 15.45 12.06 -9.11
CA ALA A 233 15.87 13.05 -10.10
C ALA A 233 16.90 14.00 -9.49
N THR A 234 17.97 14.27 -10.23
CA THR A 234 19.05 15.18 -9.81
C THR A 234 18.87 16.59 -10.36
N ASP A 235 17.91 16.79 -11.26
CA ASP A 235 17.50 18.08 -11.78
C ASP A 235 15.97 18.23 -11.74
N ASN A 236 15.50 19.46 -11.96
CA ASN A 236 14.07 19.78 -11.92
C ASN A 236 13.32 19.25 -13.16
N ASP A 237 14.01 19.08 -14.28
CA ASP A 237 13.42 18.59 -15.53
C ASP A 237 13.28 17.07 -15.56
N SER A 238 13.82 16.37 -14.54
CA SER A 238 13.90 14.91 -14.50
C SER A 238 14.58 14.37 -15.76
N SER A 239 15.69 14.99 -16.16
CA SER A 239 16.53 14.59 -17.29
C SER A 239 17.73 13.76 -16.84
N SER A 240 18.16 13.95 -15.59
CA SER A 240 19.22 13.20 -14.91
C SER A 240 18.72 12.56 -13.62
N PHE A 241 19.22 11.37 -13.32
CA PHE A 241 18.75 10.56 -12.20
C PHE A 241 19.89 9.84 -11.48
N LYS A 242 19.75 9.72 -10.16
CA LYS A 242 20.58 8.86 -9.30
C LYS A 242 19.79 7.63 -8.89
N ALA A 243 20.29 6.45 -9.26
CA ALA A 243 19.75 5.19 -8.73
C ALA A 243 20.05 5.08 -7.23
N ILE A 244 19.03 4.77 -6.44
CA ILE A 244 19.15 4.47 -5.01
C ILE A 244 19.44 2.99 -4.83
N HIS A 245 18.60 2.14 -5.41
CA HIS A 245 18.81 0.69 -5.45
C HIS A 245 18.10 0.08 -6.66
N SER A 246 18.32 -1.21 -6.91
CA SER A 246 17.59 -1.97 -7.92
C SER A 246 17.35 -3.38 -7.45
N LEU A 247 16.22 -3.94 -7.87
CA LEU A 247 15.80 -5.30 -7.56
C LEU A 247 15.35 -5.97 -8.86
N ILE A 248 15.53 -7.30 -8.95
CA ILE A 248 14.92 -8.12 -10.01
C ILE A 248 13.87 -8.97 -9.32
N LEU A 249 12.61 -8.86 -9.76
CA LEU A 249 11.49 -9.55 -9.16
C LEU A 249 10.49 -10.02 -10.24
N PRO A 250 9.68 -11.06 -9.95
CA PRO A 250 8.58 -11.40 -10.82
C PRO A 250 7.50 -10.30 -10.75
N ALA A 251 6.98 -9.89 -11.91
CA ALA A 251 5.88 -8.94 -11.98
C ALA A 251 5.00 -9.23 -13.20
N HIS A 252 3.76 -8.75 -13.14
CA HIS A 252 2.86 -8.81 -14.29
C HIS A 252 3.41 -7.95 -15.44
N ILE A 253 3.36 -8.46 -16.67
CA ILE A 253 3.91 -7.83 -17.87
C ILE A 253 3.36 -6.42 -18.10
N ALA A 254 2.10 -6.17 -17.73
CA ALA A 254 1.46 -4.85 -17.85
C ALA A 254 2.14 -3.75 -17.02
N THR A 255 2.93 -4.10 -15.99
CA THR A 255 3.68 -3.10 -15.21
C THR A 255 4.89 -2.55 -15.95
N VAL A 256 5.44 -3.28 -16.93
CA VAL A 256 6.67 -2.91 -17.65
C VAL A 256 6.48 -1.60 -18.43
N THR A 257 5.28 -1.37 -18.96
CA THR A 257 4.95 -0.19 -19.77
C THR A 257 4.52 1.01 -18.92
N VAL A 258 4.49 0.89 -17.60
CA VAL A 258 4.04 1.98 -16.71
C VAL A 258 5.16 2.98 -16.49
N GLU A 259 4.90 4.24 -16.84
CA GLU A 259 5.83 5.34 -16.64
C GLU A 259 6.09 5.61 -15.15
N PRO A 260 7.33 5.97 -14.73
CA PRO A 260 7.66 6.13 -13.32
C PRO A 260 6.80 7.14 -12.55
N PHE A 261 6.36 8.20 -13.24
CA PHE A 261 5.62 9.32 -12.65
C PHE A 261 4.12 9.27 -12.97
N SER A 262 3.61 8.15 -13.47
CA SER A 262 2.19 8.05 -13.78
C SER A 262 1.65 6.63 -13.58
N LEU A 263 0.33 6.50 -13.71
CA LEU A 263 -0.35 5.24 -13.87
C LEU A 263 -0.77 5.01 -15.34
N TYR A 264 -0.34 5.86 -16.27
CA TYR A 264 -0.51 5.59 -17.69
C TYR A 264 0.44 4.47 -18.14
N GLN A 265 0.00 3.70 -19.13
CA GLN A 265 0.87 2.80 -19.89
C GLN A 265 1.38 3.55 -21.12
N ASN A 266 2.66 3.40 -21.43
CA ASN A 266 3.17 3.74 -22.75
C ASN A 266 2.58 2.75 -23.75
N LEU A 267 1.87 3.29 -24.74
CA LEU A 267 1.47 2.56 -25.94
C LEU A 267 2.67 2.33 -26.86
#